data_AF-A0AAD9DEQ8-F1
#
_entry.id   AF-A0AAD9DEQ8-F1
#
_cell.length_a   1.000
_cell.length_b   1.000
_cell.length_c   1.000
_cell.angle_alpha   90.00
_cell.angle_beta   90.00
_cell.angle_gamma   90.00
#
_symmetry.space_group_name_H-M   'P 1'
#
loop_
_entity.id
_entity.type
_entity.pdbx_description
1 polymer ?
#
loop_
_entity_poly.entity_id
_entity_poly.type
_entity_poly.pdbx_seq_one_letter_code
_entity_poly.pdbx_strand_id
1 'polypeptide(L)'
;MGFVGSARADCSDGSGGASNMVVDTAENEWMDDGLNIACSRSQIDHEEPAAIGNINSCSYCQRSRFSIYWRSLLSEISCSTTLRAEEWNGEVVNDQDGRIRGCTVTPVSDTEFTVQIDGNEADLGNFGVAVYKKITSDARRQSFQGFRPGTIPPHLLPTYRAFAMDEVAREATLEAMQQNNIRPFEAARSDITFEQVSIPPKPQKKKKKSKKKKNKVEVVVEEQQEEPAWQTFDDMQGALKGGWEPGQSFSFVATKCKGQQLKDPNMDASESLAALKNN
;
A
#
# COMPACT_ATOMS: atom_id res chain seq x y z
N MET A 1 41.50 26.32 59.05
CA MET A 1 41.26 27.11 57.81
C MET A 1 40.24 26.32 57.02
N GLY A 2 38.93 26.50 57.24
CA GLY A 2 38.09 27.55 56.63
C GLY A 2 37.48 26.94 55.35
N PHE A 3 36.18 26.83 55.09
CA PHE A 3 35.01 27.61 55.50
C PHE A 3 33.73 26.75 55.36
N VAL A 4 32.67 27.22 56.01
CA VAL A 4 31.32 26.62 56.18
C VAL A 4 30.31 27.30 55.24
N GLY A 5 29.21 26.62 54.89
CA GLY A 5 27.93 27.19 54.40
C GLY A 5 27.32 26.32 53.29
N SER A 6 26.18 25.64 53.39
CA SER A 6 24.84 25.93 53.92
C SER A 6 24.05 26.99 53.12
N ALA A 7 23.07 26.54 52.32
CA ALA A 7 21.79 27.24 52.12
C ALA A 7 20.77 26.32 51.43
N ARG A 8 19.62 26.13 52.10
CA ARG A 8 18.34 25.66 51.58
C ARG A 8 17.66 26.80 50.82
N ALA A 9 16.83 26.47 49.83
CA ALA A 9 15.76 27.35 49.37
C ALA A 9 14.50 26.50 49.15
N ASP A 10 13.56 26.65 50.07
CA ASP A 10 12.13 26.37 49.92
C ASP A 10 11.55 27.27 48.83
N CYS A 11 10.70 26.71 47.96
CA CYS A 11 9.76 27.48 47.15
C CYS A 11 8.35 26.95 47.40
N SER A 12 7.56 27.87 47.92
CA SER A 12 6.25 27.73 48.54
C SER A 12 5.10 27.55 47.55
N ASP A 13 3.99 27.08 48.13
CA ASP A 13 2.63 27.04 47.62
C ASP A 13 2.17 28.30 46.88
N GLY A 14 1.46 28.07 45.77
CA GLY A 14 0.63 29.06 45.08
C GLY A 14 -0.73 28.46 44.77
N SER A 15 -1.68 28.62 45.71
CA SER A 15 -3.11 28.40 45.50
C SER A 15 -3.74 29.67 44.92
N GLY A 16 -4.68 29.51 43.99
CA GLY A 16 -5.57 30.61 43.60
C GLY A 16 -6.18 30.45 42.22
N GLY A 17 -7.52 30.42 42.16
CA GLY A 17 -8.26 30.86 40.99
C GLY A 17 -9.22 29.84 40.39
N ALA A 18 -10.32 29.55 41.09
CA ALA A 18 -11.52 29.03 40.47
C ALA A 18 -12.06 30.08 39.47
N SER A 19 -12.24 29.69 38.22
CA SER A 19 -13.07 30.42 37.26
C SER A 19 -14.07 29.43 36.66
N ASN A 20 -15.34 29.65 37.01
CA ASN A 20 -16.50 29.07 36.37
C ASN A 20 -16.45 29.38 34.87
N MET A 21 -16.25 28.37 34.03
CA MET A 21 -16.77 28.40 32.67
C MET A 21 -18.09 27.64 32.65
N VAL A 22 -19.17 28.41 32.61
CA VAL A 22 -20.45 27.96 32.09
C VAL A 22 -20.22 27.68 30.61
N VAL A 23 -20.28 26.40 30.23
CA VAL A 23 -20.38 26.00 28.83
C VAL A 23 -21.81 25.53 28.67
N ASP A 24 -22.60 26.32 27.97
CA ASP A 24 -23.94 25.96 27.53
C ASP A 24 -23.86 24.67 26.72
N THR A 25 -24.45 23.61 27.26
CA THR A 25 -24.69 22.35 26.57
C THR A 25 -25.79 22.59 25.55
N ALA A 26 -25.42 23.08 24.36
CA ALA A 26 -26.30 23.04 23.20
C ALA A 26 -26.40 21.58 22.73
N GLU A 27 -27.60 21.04 22.88
CA GLU A 27 -28.06 19.76 22.38
C GLU A 27 -27.87 19.72 20.86
N ASN A 28 -26.86 18.98 20.41
CA ASN A 28 -26.78 18.51 19.03
C ASN A 28 -27.28 17.06 19.02
N GLU A 29 -28.61 16.92 18.99
CA GLU A 29 -29.29 15.71 18.52
C GLU A 29 -28.92 15.52 17.04
N TRP A 30 -27.86 14.74 16.80
CA TRP A 30 -27.71 14.07 15.52
C TRP A 30 -28.29 12.68 15.68
N MET A 31 -29.44 12.49 15.04
CA MET A 31 -30.11 11.21 14.88
C MET A 31 -29.11 10.15 14.43
N ASP A 32 -28.89 9.15 15.28
CA ASP A 32 -28.43 7.82 14.88
C ASP A 32 -29.52 7.20 14.00
N ASP A 33 -29.42 7.40 12.69
CA ASP A 33 -30.12 6.56 11.72
C ASP A 33 -29.48 5.17 11.77
N GLY A 34 -30.06 4.34 12.63
CA GLY A 34 -29.76 2.92 12.78
C GLY A 34 -29.97 2.18 11.46
N LEU A 35 -28.91 2.06 10.67
CA LEU A 35 -28.80 1.02 9.64
C LEU A 35 -28.51 -0.32 10.33
N ASN A 36 -29.60 -0.92 10.79
CA ASN A 36 -29.69 -2.30 11.23
C ASN A 36 -29.48 -3.21 10.00
N ILE A 37 -28.22 -3.49 9.66
CA ILE A 37 -27.91 -4.56 8.69
C ILE A 37 -28.17 -5.88 9.40
N ALA A 38 -29.40 -6.36 9.24
CA ALA A 38 -29.81 -7.71 9.59
C ALA A 38 -28.91 -8.70 8.84
N CYS A 39 -27.95 -9.27 9.55
CA CYS A 39 -27.23 -10.45 9.09
C CYS A 39 -28.22 -11.62 9.19
N SER A 40 -28.85 -11.96 8.07
CA SER A 40 -29.76 -13.10 7.94
C SER A 40 -29.03 -14.39 8.30
N ARG A 41 -29.17 -14.77 9.57
CA ARG A 41 -28.72 -16.03 10.15
C ARG A 41 -29.71 -17.10 9.69
N SER A 42 -29.36 -17.83 8.63
CA SER A 42 -30.07 -19.04 8.25
C SER A 42 -30.03 -20.02 9.43
N GLN A 43 -31.22 -20.36 9.92
CA GLN A 43 -31.54 -21.35 10.94
C GLN A 43 -30.75 -22.64 10.74
N ILE A 44 -29.93 -22.98 11.74
CA ILE A 44 -29.59 -24.36 12.09
C ILE A 44 -29.84 -24.44 13.59
N ASP A 45 -30.89 -25.15 13.96
CA ASP A 45 -31.24 -25.49 15.33
C ASP A 45 -30.20 -26.49 15.89
N HIS A 46 -29.51 -26.13 16.97
CA HIS A 46 -29.34 -26.92 18.19
C HIS A 46 -28.30 -26.29 19.16
N GLU A 47 -28.78 -26.03 20.38
CA GLU A 47 -28.10 -26.03 21.69
C GLU A 47 -26.95 -25.03 22.02
N GLU A 48 -27.25 -24.18 23.02
CA GLU A 48 -26.37 -23.37 23.89
C GLU A 48 -25.72 -24.24 25.02
N PRO A 49 -24.82 -23.72 25.88
CA PRO A 49 -23.87 -22.59 25.73
C PRO A 49 -22.45 -22.85 26.28
N ALA A 50 -21.58 -21.84 26.06
CA ALA A 50 -20.51 -21.34 26.95
C ALA A 50 -19.08 -21.36 26.37
N ALA A 51 -18.62 -20.21 25.88
CA ALA A 51 -17.36 -19.57 26.29
C ALA A 51 -17.21 -18.22 25.59
N ILE A 52 -17.04 -17.16 26.37
CA ILE A 52 -16.74 -15.81 25.94
C ILE A 52 -15.32 -15.80 25.34
N GLY A 53 -15.24 -15.79 24.01
CA GLY A 53 -14.02 -15.71 23.23
C GLY A 53 -13.87 -14.33 22.59
N ASN A 54 -12.93 -13.57 23.15
CA ASN A 54 -12.33 -12.30 22.69
C ASN A 54 -12.43 -12.01 21.17
N ILE A 55 -13.12 -10.92 20.80
CA ILE A 55 -13.50 -10.55 19.40
C ILE A 55 -12.41 -9.71 18.70
N ASN A 56 -11.14 -9.78 19.13
CA ASN A 56 -10.04 -9.02 18.50
C ASN A 56 -9.43 -9.71 17.26
N SER A 57 -10.23 -10.29 16.38
CA SER A 57 -9.71 -10.88 15.13
C SER A 57 -10.74 -10.92 14.01
N CYS A 58 -11.13 -9.76 13.49
CA CYS A 58 -11.73 -9.70 12.16
C CYS A 58 -10.80 -8.92 11.21
N SER A 59 -9.92 -9.65 10.54
CA SER A 59 -9.00 -9.12 9.51
C SER A 59 -9.73 -8.44 8.35
N TYR A 60 -11.01 -8.78 8.14
CA TYR A 60 -11.88 -8.16 7.14
C TYR A 60 -12.41 -6.77 7.56
N CYS A 61 -12.61 -6.52 8.85
CA CYS A 61 -13.15 -5.24 9.33
C CYS A 61 -12.09 -4.12 9.34
N GLN A 62 -10.79 -4.47 9.45
CA GLN A 62 -9.73 -3.48 9.26
C GLN A 62 -9.52 -3.09 7.79
N ARG A 63 -9.81 -3.96 6.81
CA ARG A 63 -9.63 -3.64 5.38
C ARG A 63 -10.54 -2.52 4.86
N SER A 64 -11.78 -2.40 5.36
CA SER A 64 -12.73 -1.38 4.87
C SER A 64 -12.42 0.05 5.32
N ARG A 65 -11.89 0.24 6.54
CA ARG A 65 -11.46 1.58 7.01
C ARG A 65 -10.20 2.09 6.31
N PHE A 66 -9.40 1.20 5.71
CA PHE A 66 -8.16 1.57 5.02
C PHE A 66 -8.37 2.17 3.62
N SER A 67 -9.44 1.82 2.90
CA SER A 67 -9.71 2.30 1.53
C SER A 67 -10.07 3.79 1.46
N ILE A 68 -10.94 4.28 2.37
CA ILE A 68 -11.31 5.70 2.46
C ILE A 68 -10.14 6.52 3.03
N TYR A 69 -9.39 5.95 3.98
CA TYR A 69 -8.15 6.56 4.44
C TYR A 69 -7.18 6.72 3.26
N TRP A 70 -7.01 5.74 2.37
CA TRP A 70 -5.98 5.76 1.30
C TRP A 70 -6.09 6.89 0.28
N ARG A 71 -7.29 7.31 -0.15
CA ARG A 71 -7.45 8.53 -0.98
C ARG A 71 -7.13 9.82 -0.21
N SER A 72 -7.55 9.88 1.06
CA SER A 72 -7.11 10.95 1.98
C SER A 72 -5.60 10.88 2.25
N LEU A 73 -5.02 9.68 2.18
CA LEU A 73 -3.64 9.38 2.51
C LEU A 73 -2.68 9.69 1.37
N LEU A 74 -3.09 9.44 0.12
CA LEU A 74 -2.42 9.95 -1.08
C LEU A 74 -2.48 11.49 -1.11
N SER A 75 -3.59 12.08 -0.67
CA SER A 75 -3.71 13.54 -0.48
C SER A 75 -2.86 14.07 0.69
N GLU A 76 -2.69 13.33 1.78
CA GLU A 76 -1.89 13.73 2.94
C GLU A 76 -0.38 13.51 2.71
N ILE A 77 0.01 12.47 1.98
CA ILE A 77 1.39 12.24 1.53
C ILE A 77 1.83 13.41 0.62
N SER A 78 0.91 13.99 -0.16
CA SER A 78 1.18 15.18 -0.98
C SER A 78 1.42 16.46 -0.14
N CYS A 79 0.98 16.52 1.13
CA CYS A 79 0.94 17.77 1.91
C CYS A 79 1.96 17.85 3.07
N SER A 80 2.64 16.76 3.45
CA SER A 80 3.58 16.76 4.59
C SER A 80 5.04 16.88 4.16
N THR A 81 5.43 18.02 3.60
CA THR A 81 6.83 18.35 3.31
C THR A 81 7.51 18.93 4.54
N THR A 82 8.32 18.12 5.24
CA THR A 82 9.61 18.51 5.84
C THR A 82 10.21 17.34 6.64
N LEU A 83 11.12 16.56 6.04
CA LEU A 83 12.54 16.46 6.46
C LEU A 83 13.28 15.28 5.77
N ARG A 84 14.14 15.64 4.80
CA ARG A 84 15.43 15.02 4.41
C ARG A 84 15.56 13.48 4.45
N ALA A 85 15.43 12.86 3.26
CA ALA A 85 16.47 12.15 2.52
C ALA A 85 15.83 11.58 1.24
N GLU A 86 16.15 12.13 0.06
CA GLU A 86 15.64 11.70 -1.26
C GLU A 86 14.21 11.13 -1.17
N GLU A 87 13.32 11.98 -0.67
CA GLU A 87 11.97 11.63 -0.26
C GLU A 87 11.15 11.52 -1.54
N TRP A 88 10.78 10.29 -1.90
CA TRP A 88 9.90 10.03 -3.03
C TRP A 88 8.67 10.94 -2.94
N ASN A 89 8.46 11.79 -3.96
CA ASN A 89 7.45 12.86 -3.99
C ASN A 89 5.99 12.35 -3.97
N GLY A 90 5.76 11.04 -3.81
CA GLY A 90 4.45 10.42 -3.98
C GLY A 90 4.03 10.27 -5.44
N GLU A 91 4.85 10.74 -6.39
CA GLU A 91 4.57 10.63 -7.81
C GLU A 91 4.98 9.23 -8.28
N VAL A 92 3.98 8.39 -8.54
CA VAL A 92 4.14 7.06 -9.18
C VAL A 92 4.48 7.22 -10.67
N VAL A 93 4.50 8.45 -11.19
CA VAL A 93 4.69 8.75 -12.60
C VAL A 93 5.74 9.85 -12.77
N ASN A 94 6.89 9.53 -13.36
CA ASN A 94 7.95 10.53 -13.63
C ASN A 94 7.71 11.36 -14.91
N ASP A 95 6.51 11.29 -15.50
CA ASP A 95 6.16 11.96 -16.75
C ASP A 95 5.21 13.14 -16.54
N GLN A 96 5.33 14.12 -17.44
CA GLN A 96 4.45 15.28 -17.52
C GLN A 96 2.95 14.92 -17.66
N ASP A 97 2.65 13.71 -18.15
CA ASP A 97 1.27 13.27 -18.39
C ASP A 97 0.61 12.56 -17.19
N GLY A 98 1.36 12.24 -16.13
CA GLY A 98 0.80 11.58 -14.94
C GLY A 98 0.21 10.18 -15.17
N ARG A 99 0.50 9.54 -16.31
CA ARG A 99 0.11 8.16 -16.64
C ARG A 99 1.13 7.11 -16.23
N ILE A 100 0.67 5.98 -15.71
CA ILE A 100 1.47 4.78 -15.46
C ILE A 100 1.97 4.22 -16.80
N ARG A 101 3.29 4.02 -16.90
CA ARG A 101 3.93 3.34 -18.04
C ARG A 101 3.88 1.82 -17.91
N GLY A 102 4.18 1.11 -18.99
CA GLY A 102 4.24 -0.37 -18.98
C GLY A 102 2.91 -1.06 -18.70
N CYS A 103 1.79 -0.34 -18.84
CA CYS A 103 0.46 -0.89 -18.65
C CYS A 103 -0.17 -1.24 -20.00
N THR A 104 -0.66 -2.47 -20.12
CA THR A 104 -1.49 -2.93 -21.24
C THR A 104 -2.82 -3.44 -20.69
N VAL A 105 -3.93 -2.86 -21.15
CA VAL A 105 -5.28 -3.28 -20.77
C VAL A 105 -5.91 -4.01 -21.95
N THR A 106 -6.32 -5.26 -21.73
CA THR A 106 -6.97 -6.11 -22.73
C THR A 106 -8.40 -6.40 -22.29
N PRO A 107 -9.43 -6.00 -23.05
CA PRO A 107 -10.80 -6.34 -22.73
C PRO A 107 -11.03 -7.84 -22.94
N VAL A 108 -11.63 -8.50 -21.94
CA VAL A 108 -12.04 -9.90 -22.00
C VAL A 108 -13.55 -9.99 -22.28
N SER A 109 -14.32 -9.11 -21.66
CA SER A 109 -15.75 -8.90 -21.92
C SER A 109 -16.10 -7.42 -21.80
N ASP A 110 -17.36 -7.04 -22.01
CA ASP A 110 -17.83 -5.66 -21.88
C ASP A 110 -17.57 -5.06 -20.48
N THR A 111 -17.43 -5.92 -19.46
CA THR A 111 -17.25 -5.49 -18.06
C THR A 111 -16.03 -6.09 -17.37
N GLU A 112 -15.27 -6.95 -18.05
CA GLU A 112 -14.12 -7.65 -17.49
C GLU A 112 -12.88 -7.42 -18.34
N PHE A 113 -11.78 -7.10 -17.66
CA PHE A 113 -10.52 -6.72 -18.27
C PHE A 113 -9.38 -7.54 -17.67
N THR A 114 -8.35 -7.76 -18.47
CA THR A 114 -7.04 -8.25 -18.04
C THR A 114 -6.05 -7.09 -18.14
N VAL A 115 -5.36 -6.80 -17.05
CA VAL A 115 -4.39 -5.70 -16.98
C VAL A 115 -3.00 -6.30 -16.78
N GLN A 116 -2.10 -6.05 -17.71
CA GLN A 116 -0.69 -6.42 -17.58
C GLN A 116 0.12 -5.19 -17.20
N ILE A 117 0.90 -5.29 -16.13
CA ILE A 117 1.75 -4.21 -15.63
C ILE A 117 3.20 -4.65 -15.62
N ASP A 118 4.04 -3.89 -16.32
CA ASP A 118 5.49 -3.98 -16.18
C ASP A 118 5.96 -3.13 -15.00
N GLY A 119 6.42 -3.79 -13.94
CA GLY A 119 6.82 -3.13 -12.71
C GLY A 119 8.07 -2.28 -12.82
N ASN A 120 8.90 -2.48 -13.86
CA ASN A 120 10.05 -1.64 -14.10
C ASN A 120 9.63 -0.27 -14.64
N GLU A 121 8.79 -0.26 -15.67
CA GLU A 121 8.30 0.98 -16.27
C GLU A 121 7.32 1.72 -15.34
N ALA A 122 6.52 0.98 -14.58
CA ALA A 122 5.58 1.53 -13.60
C ALA A 122 6.21 1.91 -12.24
N ASP A 123 7.53 1.79 -12.09
CA ASP A 123 8.29 2.10 -10.86
C ASP A 123 7.70 1.50 -9.56
N LEU A 124 7.22 0.24 -9.65
CA LEU A 124 6.57 -0.42 -8.52
C LEU A 124 7.52 -0.70 -7.35
N GLY A 125 8.83 -0.70 -7.60
CA GLY A 125 9.85 -0.83 -6.56
C GLY A 125 9.77 0.31 -5.56
N ASN A 126 9.82 1.56 -6.02
CA ASN A 126 9.74 2.74 -5.16
C ASN A 126 8.38 2.86 -4.48
N PHE A 127 7.31 2.61 -5.22
CA PHE A 127 5.96 2.61 -4.66
C PHE A 127 5.81 1.57 -3.53
N GLY A 128 6.34 0.36 -3.73
CA GLY A 128 6.35 -0.68 -2.69
C GLY A 128 7.17 -0.33 -1.44
N VAL A 129 8.27 0.42 -1.58
CA VAL A 129 9.02 0.94 -0.42
C VAL A 129 8.18 1.92 0.36
N ALA A 130 7.48 2.84 -0.31
CA ALA A 130 6.64 3.83 0.35
C ALA A 130 5.49 3.18 1.12
N VAL A 131 4.77 2.26 0.48
CA VAL A 131 3.70 1.47 1.11
C VAL A 131 4.23 0.70 2.31
N TYR A 132 5.34 -0.04 2.14
CA TYR A 132 5.93 -0.84 3.21
C TYR A 132 6.42 0.01 4.40
N LYS A 133 7.09 1.14 4.14
CA LYS A 133 7.52 2.08 5.18
C LYS A 133 6.32 2.60 5.97
N LYS A 134 5.22 2.90 5.28
CA LYS A 134 4.01 3.41 5.92
C LYS A 134 3.38 2.40 6.85
N ILE A 135 3.03 1.22 6.34
CA ILE A 135 2.37 0.17 7.15
C ILE A 135 3.24 -0.26 8.32
N THR A 136 4.57 -0.27 8.16
CA THR A 136 5.48 -0.58 9.25
C THR A 136 5.62 0.57 10.24
N SER A 137 5.55 1.83 9.80
CA SER A 137 5.52 2.99 10.71
C SER A 137 4.25 2.98 11.58
N ASP A 138 3.10 2.63 11.00
CA ASP A 138 1.83 2.52 11.72
C ASP A 138 1.86 1.33 12.68
N ALA A 139 2.38 0.18 12.24
CA ALA A 139 2.57 -0.98 13.10
C ALA A 139 3.49 -0.68 14.29
N ARG A 140 4.55 0.13 14.11
CA ARG A 140 5.44 0.53 15.23
C ARG A 140 4.75 1.41 16.27
N ARG A 141 3.73 2.17 15.87
CA ARG A 141 2.91 2.98 16.78
C ARG A 141 1.98 2.11 17.61
N GLN A 142 1.58 0.96 17.07
CA GLN A 142 0.84 -0.06 17.83
C GLN A 142 1.82 -0.77 18.77
N SER A 143 1.64 -0.61 20.08
CA SER A 143 2.46 -1.33 21.07
C SER A 143 2.09 -2.81 21.09
N PHE A 144 3.02 -3.69 20.71
CA PHE A 144 2.83 -5.14 20.83
C PHE A 144 3.17 -5.63 22.23
N GLN A 145 2.32 -6.48 22.81
CA GLN A 145 2.54 -7.06 24.13
C GLN A 145 3.86 -7.85 24.17
N GLY A 146 4.71 -7.59 25.15
CA GLY A 146 6.01 -8.27 25.32
C GLY A 146 7.13 -7.75 24.42
N PHE A 147 6.87 -6.74 23.59
CA PHE A 147 7.89 -6.08 22.77
C PHE A 147 8.12 -4.65 23.23
N ARG A 148 9.32 -4.12 22.97
CA ARG A 148 9.62 -2.71 23.24
C ARG A 148 8.76 -1.85 22.31
N PRO A 149 8.20 -0.72 22.80
CA PRO A 149 7.53 0.26 21.95
C PRO A 149 8.38 0.62 20.73
N GLY A 150 7.77 0.69 19.55
CA GLY A 150 8.47 0.95 18.29
C GLY A 150 9.15 -0.26 17.64
N THR A 151 9.00 -1.47 18.19
CA THR A 151 9.57 -2.70 17.61
C THR A 151 8.48 -3.61 17.05
N ILE A 152 8.59 -3.99 15.77
CA ILE A 152 7.70 -4.98 15.15
C ILE A 152 8.25 -6.38 15.42
N PRO A 153 7.44 -7.33 15.91
CA PRO A 153 7.84 -8.72 16.05
C PRO A 153 8.40 -9.31 14.73
N PRO A 154 9.58 -9.97 14.74
CA PRO A 154 10.24 -10.43 13.51
C PRO A 154 9.40 -11.37 12.63
N HIS A 155 8.52 -12.17 13.26
CA HIS A 155 7.66 -13.11 12.56
C HIS A 155 6.53 -12.42 11.75
N LEU A 156 6.22 -11.15 12.03
CA LEU A 156 5.22 -10.38 11.28
C LEU A 156 5.82 -9.68 10.06
N LEU A 157 7.15 -9.52 9.97
CA LEU A 157 7.79 -8.83 8.85
C LEU A 157 7.44 -9.45 7.48
N PRO A 158 7.41 -10.79 7.29
CA PRO A 158 6.97 -11.38 6.04
C PRO A 158 5.52 -11.03 5.69
N THR A 159 4.62 -10.98 6.69
CA THR A 159 3.22 -10.61 6.50
C THR A 159 3.08 -9.18 6.00
N TYR A 160 3.81 -8.22 6.58
CA TYR A 160 3.81 -6.84 6.09
C TYR A 160 4.38 -6.71 4.68
N ARG A 161 5.39 -7.52 4.31
CA ARG A 161 5.90 -7.54 2.93
C ARG A 161 4.86 -8.06 1.96
N ALA A 162 4.19 -9.17 2.30
CA ALA A 162 3.12 -9.74 1.49
C ALA A 162 1.97 -8.75 1.30
N PHE A 163 1.58 -8.06 2.37
CA PHE A 163 0.57 -7.02 2.32
C PHE A 163 1.00 -5.84 1.43
N ALA A 164 2.22 -5.35 1.56
CA ALA A 164 2.72 -4.26 0.73
C ALA A 164 2.70 -4.62 -0.77
N MET A 165 3.08 -5.86 -1.11
CA MET A 165 3.05 -6.34 -2.50
C MET A 165 1.62 -6.41 -3.06
N ASP A 166 0.68 -6.98 -2.30
CA ASP A 166 -0.74 -7.09 -2.70
C ASP A 166 -1.38 -5.72 -2.89
N GLU A 167 -1.13 -4.78 -1.97
CA GLU A 167 -1.68 -3.42 -2.07
C GLU A 167 -1.07 -2.66 -3.26
N VAL A 168 0.24 -2.74 -3.48
CA VAL A 168 0.90 -2.12 -4.64
C VAL A 168 0.30 -2.62 -5.95
N ALA A 169 0.15 -3.94 -6.10
CA ALA A 169 -0.38 -4.54 -7.31
C ALA A 169 -1.84 -4.12 -7.57
N ARG A 170 -2.65 -4.06 -6.50
CA ARG A 170 -4.06 -3.69 -6.58
C ARG A 170 -4.26 -2.22 -6.92
N GLU A 171 -3.53 -1.33 -6.27
CA GLU A 171 -3.57 0.11 -6.57
C GLU A 171 -3.08 0.39 -7.99
N ALA A 172 -1.96 -0.21 -8.42
CA ALA A 172 -1.44 -0.03 -9.78
C ALA A 172 -2.45 -0.48 -10.84
N THR A 173 -3.19 -1.56 -10.57
CA THR A 173 -4.25 -2.07 -11.46
C THR A 173 -5.44 -1.11 -11.55
N LEU A 174 -5.91 -0.58 -10.41
CA LEU A 174 -7.05 0.35 -10.38
C LEU A 174 -6.71 1.69 -11.04
N GLU A 175 -5.48 2.15 -10.87
CA GLU A 175 -4.98 3.37 -11.51
C GLU A 175 -4.84 3.16 -13.02
N ALA A 176 -4.28 2.03 -13.46
CA ALA A 176 -4.24 1.63 -14.85
C ALA A 176 -5.64 1.61 -15.51
N MET A 177 -6.65 1.05 -14.83
CA MET A 177 -8.03 1.06 -15.34
C MET A 177 -8.56 2.50 -15.50
N GLN A 178 -8.38 3.35 -14.49
CA GLN A 178 -8.83 4.74 -14.52
C GLN A 178 -8.19 5.53 -15.66
N GLN A 179 -6.89 5.34 -15.90
CA GLN A 179 -6.16 6.01 -16.97
C GLN A 179 -6.59 5.57 -18.38
N ASN A 180 -7.20 4.38 -18.49
CA ASN A 180 -7.77 3.85 -19.73
C ASN A 180 -9.28 4.12 -19.85
N ASN A 181 -9.79 5.13 -19.13
CA ASN A 181 -11.21 5.52 -19.10
C ASN A 181 -12.13 4.37 -18.66
N ILE A 182 -11.64 3.43 -17.86
CA ILE A 182 -12.44 2.35 -17.28
C ILE A 182 -12.74 2.73 -15.84
N ARG A 183 -14.02 2.87 -15.51
CA ARG A 183 -14.46 3.09 -14.13
C ARG A 183 -14.53 1.74 -13.40
N PRO A 184 -13.66 1.45 -12.42
CA PRO A 184 -13.73 0.19 -11.68
C PRO A 184 -15.02 0.12 -10.86
N PHE A 185 -15.60 -1.07 -10.72
CA PHE A 185 -16.71 -1.27 -9.78
C PHE A 185 -16.20 -1.25 -8.33
N GLU A 186 -17.07 -0.91 -7.39
CA GLU A 186 -16.70 -0.87 -5.96
C GLU A 186 -16.27 -2.25 -5.43
N ALA A 187 -16.95 -3.31 -5.86
CA ALA A 187 -16.59 -4.70 -5.56
C ALA A 187 -15.40 -5.23 -6.40
N ALA A 188 -14.96 -4.51 -7.45
CA ALA A 188 -13.86 -4.97 -8.29
C ALA A 188 -12.58 -5.12 -7.48
N ARG A 189 -12.40 -4.29 -6.43
CA ARG A 189 -11.24 -4.37 -5.56
C ARG A 189 -11.06 -5.78 -5.05
N SER A 190 -12.08 -6.47 -4.51
CA SER A 190 -11.90 -7.81 -3.91
C SER A 190 -11.72 -8.95 -4.92
N ASP A 191 -12.20 -8.77 -6.15
CA ASP A 191 -12.29 -9.84 -7.15
C ASP A 191 -11.02 -10.00 -8.00
N ILE A 192 -10.12 -9.01 -7.98
CA ILE A 192 -8.86 -9.04 -8.75
C ILE A 192 -7.98 -10.21 -8.28
N THR A 193 -7.56 -11.02 -9.24
CA THR A 193 -6.59 -12.10 -9.06
C THR A 193 -5.30 -11.77 -9.80
N PHE A 194 -4.15 -12.07 -9.18
CA PHE A 194 -2.84 -11.77 -9.74
C PHE A 194 -2.13 -13.06 -10.15
N GLU A 195 -1.73 -13.11 -11.41
CA GLU A 195 -1.09 -14.26 -12.06
C GLU A 195 0.23 -13.80 -12.69
N GLN A 196 1.11 -14.78 -13.01
CA GLN A 196 2.35 -14.57 -13.76
C GLN A 196 3.26 -13.46 -13.16
N VAL A 197 3.49 -13.53 -11.86
CA VAL A 197 4.30 -12.55 -11.14
C VAL A 197 5.77 -12.77 -11.46
N SER A 198 6.40 -11.77 -12.06
CA SER A 198 7.80 -11.78 -12.49
C SER A 198 8.62 -10.87 -11.61
N ILE A 199 9.72 -11.36 -11.06
CA ILE A 199 10.65 -10.55 -10.25
C ILE A 199 12.04 -10.52 -10.90
N PRO A 200 12.77 -9.40 -10.74
CA PRO A 200 14.14 -9.32 -11.18
C PRO A 200 14.98 -10.30 -10.35
N PRO A 201 15.97 -10.94 -10.97
CA PRO A 201 16.87 -11.85 -10.28
C PRO A 201 17.62 -11.09 -9.18
N LYS A 202 17.75 -11.73 -8.02
CA LYS A 202 18.51 -11.14 -6.92
C LYS A 202 19.92 -10.82 -7.40
N PRO A 203 20.43 -9.58 -7.17
CA PRO A 203 21.82 -9.30 -7.44
C PRO A 203 22.64 -10.29 -6.62
N GLN A 204 23.34 -11.20 -7.30
CA GLN A 204 24.19 -12.17 -6.64
C GLN A 204 25.17 -11.33 -5.82
N LYS A 205 25.02 -11.34 -4.48
CA LYS A 205 25.90 -10.61 -3.57
C LYS A 205 27.30 -11.08 -3.92
N LYS A 206 28.06 -10.28 -4.67
CA LYS A 206 29.45 -10.56 -5.00
C LYS A 206 30.12 -10.85 -3.68
N LYS A 207 30.45 -12.12 -3.41
CA LYS A 207 31.06 -12.55 -2.15
C LYS A 207 32.23 -11.60 -1.94
N LYS A 208 32.15 -10.75 -0.92
CA LYS A 208 33.19 -9.79 -0.58
C LYS A 208 34.46 -10.60 -0.33
N LYS A 209 35.29 -10.72 -1.37
CA LYS A 209 36.49 -11.56 -1.39
C LYS A 209 37.33 -11.09 -0.22
N SER A 210 37.43 -11.91 0.82
CA SER A 210 38.28 -11.59 1.97
C SER A 210 39.69 -11.36 1.42
N LYS A 211 40.28 -10.24 1.82
CA LYS A 211 41.53 -9.70 1.29
C LYS A 211 42.69 -10.62 1.70
N LYS A 212 42.89 -11.74 0.99
CA LYS A 212 44.10 -12.57 1.06
C LYS A 212 45.10 -12.09 -0.01
N LYS A 213 46.30 -11.79 0.46
CA LYS A 213 47.40 -11.03 -0.17
C LYS A 213 48.12 -11.82 -1.28
N LYS A 214 48.39 -11.15 -2.43
CA LYS A 214 49.26 -11.51 -3.59
C LYS A 214 48.91 -12.84 -4.31
N ASN A 215 48.92 -12.97 -5.65
CA ASN A 215 49.80 -12.40 -6.66
C ASN A 215 49.13 -12.48 -8.05
N LYS A 216 49.61 -11.61 -8.94
CA LYS A 216 49.42 -11.43 -10.39
C LYS A 216 49.08 -12.69 -11.20
N VAL A 217 48.06 -12.63 -12.07
CA VAL A 217 48.13 -12.71 -13.55
C VAL A 217 46.74 -12.37 -14.11
N GLU A 218 46.79 -11.56 -15.15
CA GLU A 218 45.73 -10.91 -15.91
C GLU A 218 45.23 -11.86 -17.01
N VAL A 219 43.95 -12.24 -16.95
CA VAL A 219 43.20 -12.74 -18.10
C VAL A 219 41.83 -12.08 -18.01
N VAL A 220 41.64 -11.06 -18.84
CA VAL A 220 40.34 -10.42 -19.10
C VAL A 220 39.57 -11.42 -19.97
N VAL A 221 38.79 -12.29 -19.34
CA VAL A 221 37.69 -12.98 -20.00
C VAL A 221 36.54 -11.99 -20.01
N GLU A 222 36.21 -11.53 -21.20
CA GLU A 222 34.99 -10.77 -21.50
C GLU A 222 33.81 -11.70 -21.23
N GLU A 223 33.39 -11.73 -19.97
CA GLU A 223 32.25 -12.49 -19.48
C GLU A 223 31.01 -11.81 -20.05
N GLN A 224 30.53 -12.38 -21.15
CA GLN A 224 29.24 -12.12 -21.76
C GLN A 224 28.19 -12.20 -20.63
N GLN A 225 27.84 -11.04 -20.09
CA GLN A 225 26.93 -10.91 -18.97
C GLN A 225 25.54 -11.23 -19.51
N GLU A 226 25.16 -12.52 -19.49
CA GLU A 226 23.80 -12.98 -19.78
C GLU A 226 22.85 -12.09 -18.97
N GLU A 227 21.99 -11.34 -19.69
CA GLU A 227 21.00 -10.50 -19.05
C GLU A 227 20.21 -11.35 -18.08
N PRO A 228 20.18 -10.98 -16.79
CA PRO A 228 19.84 -11.92 -15.77
C PRO A 228 18.33 -12.20 -15.92
N ALA A 229 18.00 -13.46 -16.20
CA ALA A 229 16.65 -13.86 -16.57
C ALA A 229 15.66 -13.57 -15.42
N TRP A 230 14.57 -12.89 -15.77
CA TRP A 230 13.44 -12.67 -14.88
C TRP A 230 12.87 -14.00 -14.40
N GLN A 231 12.61 -14.11 -13.10
CA GLN A 231 12.00 -15.30 -12.53
C GLN A 231 10.49 -15.10 -12.47
N THR A 232 9.75 -15.96 -13.17
CA THR A 232 8.29 -15.96 -13.20
C THR A 232 7.73 -16.93 -12.16
N PHE A 233 6.62 -16.54 -11.53
CA PHE A 233 5.90 -17.29 -10.53
C PHE A 233 4.40 -17.25 -10.84
N ASP A 234 3.67 -18.31 -10.49
CA ASP A 234 2.22 -18.37 -10.74
C ASP A 234 1.45 -17.39 -9.84
N ASP A 235 1.93 -17.18 -8.61
CA ASP A 235 1.27 -16.37 -7.59
C ASP A 235 2.23 -15.41 -6.83
N MET A 236 1.65 -14.42 -6.14
CA MET A 236 2.43 -13.47 -5.31
C MET A 236 3.15 -14.18 -4.15
N GLN A 237 2.59 -15.29 -3.63
CA GLN A 237 3.24 -16.07 -2.57
C GLN A 237 4.52 -16.76 -3.06
N GLY A 238 4.52 -17.24 -4.30
CA GLY A 238 5.68 -17.77 -5.01
C GLY A 238 6.76 -16.73 -5.16
N ALA A 239 6.42 -15.51 -5.59
CA ALA A 239 7.37 -14.41 -5.69
C ALA A 239 8.00 -14.02 -4.33
N LEU A 240 7.20 -14.01 -3.26
CA LEU A 240 7.70 -13.78 -1.90
C LEU A 240 8.65 -14.89 -1.42
N LYS A 241 8.37 -16.15 -1.76
CA LYS A 241 9.28 -17.29 -1.51
C LYS A 241 10.54 -17.21 -2.39
N GLY A 242 10.40 -16.69 -3.60
CA GLY A 242 11.49 -16.27 -4.50
C GLY A 242 12.35 -15.16 -3.87
N GLY A 243 11.85 -14.53 -2.81
CA GLY A 243 12.51 -13.54 -1.97
C GLY A 243 12.51 -12.16 -2.60
N TRP A 244 11.38 -11.79 -3.18
CA TRP A 244 11.02 -10.40 -3.41
C TRP A 244 11.12 -9.59 -2.10
N GLU A 245 11.65 -8.38 -2.20
CA GLU A 245 11.74 -7.42 -1.10
C GLU A 245 11.17 -6.05 -1.53
N PRO A 246 10.55 -5.28 -0.61
CA PRO A 246 10.13 -3.91 -0.90
C PRO A 246 11.30 -3.08 -1.44
N GLY A 247 11.12 -2.45 -2.59
CA GLY A 247 12.19 -1.78 -3.34
C GLY A 247 12.63 -2.53 -4.59
N GLN A 248 12.19 -3.77 -4.76
CA GLN A 248 12.34 -4.50 -6.02
C GLN A 248 11.07 -4.33 -6.85
N SER A 249 11.23 -3.89 -8.09
CA SER A 249 10.16 -3.91 -9.08
C SER A 249 9.69 -5.34 -9.34
N PHE A 250 8.43 -5.50 -9.72
CA PHE A 250 7.87 -6.80 -10.11
C PHE A 250 6.75 -6.58 -11.12
N SER A 251 6.68 -7.43 -12.13
CA SER A 251 5.67 -7.35 -13.19
C SER A 251 4.62 -8.42 -12.96
N PHE A 252 3.37 -8.19 -13.34
CA PHE A 252 2.29 -9.15 -13.11
C PHE A 252 1.13 -8.96 -14.09
N VAL A 253 0.27 -9.97 -14.15
CA VAL A 253 -0.99 -9.93 -14.90
C VAL A 253 -2.14 -10.00 -13.90
N ALA A 254 -2.96 -8.95 -13.87
CA ALA A 254 -4.19 -8.90 -13.09
C ALA A 254 -5.38 -9.36 -13.95
N THR A 255 -6.06 -10.41 -13.50
CA THR A 255 -7.24 -10.99 -14.14
C THR A 255 -8.49 -10.64 -13.33
N LYS A 256 -9.68 -10.81 -13.95
CA LYS A 256 -10.99 -10.52 -13.34
C LYS A 256 -11.15 -9.06 -12.91
N CYS A 257 -10.50 -8.13 -13.60
CA CYS A 257 -10.64 -6.71 -13.31
C CYS A 257 -12.00 -6.23 -13.84
N LYS A 258 -12.96 -5.99 -12.94
CA LYS A 258 -14.31 -5.58 -13.34
C LYS A 258 -14.47 -4.06 -13.40
N GLY A 259 -15.03 -3.55 -14.49
CA GLY A 259 -15.29 -2.12 -14.64
C GLY A 259 -16.23 -1.79 -15.78
N GLN A 260 -16.59 -0.52 -15.89
CA GLN A 260 -17.38 0.00 -17.01
C GLN A 260 -16.49 0.89 -17.87
N GLN A 261 -16.32 0.52 -19.15
CA GLN A 261 -15.68 1.39 -20.13
C GLN A 261 -16.53 2.65 -20.30
N LEU A 262 -15.94 3.81 -20.02
CA LEU A 262 -16.58 5.09 -20.32
C LEU A 262 -16.34 5.37 -21.81
N LYS A 263 -17.42 5.65 -22.54
CA LYS A 263 -17.30 6.15 -23.91
C LYS A 263 -16.66 7.52 -23.87
N ASP A 264 -15.61 7.72 -24.65
CA ASP A 264 -15.03 9.04 -24.82
C ASP A 264 -16.08 9.97 -25.44
N PRO A 265 -16.53 11.02 -24.74
CA PRO A 265 -17.61 11.87 -25.23
C PRO A 265 -17.25 12.62 -26.53
N ASN A 266 -15.98 12.59 -26.95
CA ASN A 266 -15.47 13.32 -28.11
C ASN A 266 -15.38 12.49 -29.40
N MET A 267 -15.51 11.16 -29.36
CA MET A 267 -15.47 10.31 -30.57
C MET A 267 -16.83 10.26 -31.27
N ASP A 268 -17.95 10.18 -30.52
CA ASP A 268 -19.31 10.07 -31.08
C ASP A 268 -19.76 11.37 -31.82
N ALA A 269 -19.22 12.53 -31.44
CA ALA A 269 -19.49 13.80 -32.13
C ALA A 269 -18.86 13.84 -33.53
N SER A 270 -17.81 13.07 -33.78
CA SER A 270 -17.10 13.07 -35.07
C SER A 270 -17.77 12.17 -36.11
N GLU A 271 -18.34 11.03 -35.70
CA GLU A 271 -19.11 10.16 -36.61
C GLU A 271 -20.44 10.81 -37.03
N SER A 272 -21.12 11.50 -36.11
CA SER A 272 -22.36 12.21 -36.43
C SER A 272 -22.15 13.39 -37.38
N LEU A 273 -21.00 14.09 -37.30
CA LEU A 273 -20.62 15.13 -38.28
C LEU A 273 -20.13 14.56 -39.62
N ALA A 274 -19.49 13.38 -39.63
CA ALA A 274 -19.11 12.70 -40.87
C ALA A 274 -20.34 12.21 -41.65
N ALA A 275 -21.37 11.73 -40.95
CA ALA A 275 -22.64 11.31 -41.57
C ALA A 275 -23.41 12.48 -42.22
N LEU A 276 -23.27 13.71 -41.69
CA LEU A 276 -23.92 14.91 -42.23
C LEU A 276 -23.26 15.46 -43.51
N LYS A 277 -22.03 15.06 -43.85
CA LYS A 277 -21.35 15.52 -45.08
C LYS A 277 -21.69 14.72 -46.34
N ASN A 278 -22.41 13.61 -46.20
CA ASN A 278 -22.77 12.72 -47.30
C ASN A 278 -24.23 12.84 -47.77
N ASN A 279 -24.97 13.84 -47.28
CA ASN A 279 -26.29 14.24 -47.79
C ASN A 279 -26.22 15.66 -48.35
#